data_AF-A0A354U7L1-F1
#
_entry.id   AF-A0A354U7L1-F1
#
_cell.length_a   1.000
_cell.length_b   1.000
_cell.length_c   1.000
_cell.angle_alpha   90.00
_cell.angle_beta   90.00
_cell.angle_gamma   90.00
#
_symmetry.space_group_name_H-M   'P 1'
#
loop_
_entity.id
_entity.type
_entity.pdbx_description
1 polymer ?
#
loop_
_entity_poly.entity_id
_entity_poly.type
_entity_poly.pdbx_seq_one_letter_code
_entity_poly.pdbx_strand_id
1 'polypeptide(L)'
;MDTIEKLNILSEDSQYDLSCACANSPKEHRRRGLDGRWLYPVPLARGGYGIMLKTLLSNACSSDCKYCPLRADGNTPHRCSLSPDEVAKLFMDYLRKQWLLGIFLSSGIVRSPDYTMQLLTDTAAILRYRYRYR
;
A
#
# COMPACT_ATOMS: atom_id res chain seq x y z
N MET A 1 1.18 11.20 14.49
CA MET A 1 0.25 10.21 13.93
C MET A 1 0.76 8.84 14.31
N ASP A 2 -0.15 8.02 14.83
CA ASP A 2 0.12 6.60 15.08
C ASP A 2 0.33 5.84 13.76
N THR A 3 1.04 4.71 13.80
CA THR A 3 1.32 3.91 12.60
C THR A 3 0.03 3.41 11.94
N ILE A 4 -1.00 3.05 12.73
CA ILE A 4 -2.30 2.62 12.19
C ILE A 4 -3.05 3.79 11.55
N GLU A 5 -2.97 4.98 12.15
CA GLU A 5 -3.57 6.20 11.60
C GLU A 5 -2.95 6.56 10.25
N LYS A 6 -1.62 6.52 10.15
CA LYS A 6 -0.91 6.71 8.87
C LYS A 6 -1.32 5.65 7.84
N LEU A 7 -1.39 4.38 8.24
CA LEU A 7 -1.83 3.30 7.35
C LEU A 7 -3.23 3.57 6.79
N ASN A 8 -4.16 4.06 7.62
CA ASN A 8 -5.52 4.36 7.18
C ASN A 8 -5.53 5.40 6.05
N ILE A 9 -4.76 6.48 6.20
CA ILE A 9 -4.61 7.53 5.19
C ILE A 9 -3.98 6.95 3.91
N LEU A 10 -2.85 6.26 4.06
CA LEU A 10 -2.05 5.75 2.94
C LEU A 10 -2.77 4.65 2.15
N SER A 11 -3.56 3.83 2.82
CA SER A 11 -4.34 2.76 2.17
C SER A 11 -5.52 3.34 1.41
N GLU A 12 -6.14 4.41 1.93
CA GLU A 12 -7.17 5.16 1.21
C GLU A 12 -6.60 5.80 -0.06
N ASP A 13 -5.46 6.47 0.04
CA ASP A 13 -4.78 7.08 -1.11
C ASP A 13 -4.27 6.06 -2.14
N SER A 14 -3.99 4.81 -1.72
CA SER A 14 -3.61 3.72 -2.62
C SER A 14 -4.71 3.31 -3.62
N GLN A 15 -5.93 3.83 -3.46
CA GLN A 15 -7.02 3.66 -4.42
C GLN A 15 -6.66 4.23 -5.82
N TYR A 16 -5.75 5.20 -5.89
CA TYR A 16 -5.34 5.81 -7.15
C TYR A 16 -4.24 5.02 -7.88
N ASP A 17 -3.57 4.09 -7.19
CA ASP A 17 -2.64 3.11 -7.78
C ASP A 17 -3.38 1.94 -8.45
N LEU A 18 -4.68 2.09 -8.70
CA LEU A 18 -5.48 1.10 -9.42
C LEU A 18 -5.36 1.35 -10.93
N SER A 19 -4.24 0.92 -11.52
CA SER A 19 -4.20 0.65 -12.96
C SER A 19 -5.02 -0.60 -13.24
N CYS A 20 -6.30 -0.42 -13.58
CA CYS A 20 -7.09 -1.33 -14.41
C CYS A 20 -7.17 -2.82 -13.97
N ALA A 21 -7.90 -3.11 -12.88
CA ALA A 21 -8.56 -4.41 -12.68
C ALA A 21 -9.69 -4.39 -11.65
N CYS A 22 -9.87 -3.32 -10.88
CA CYS A 22 -10.89 -3.20 -9.83
C CYS A 22 -11.88 -2.09 -10.21
N ALA A 23 -13.12 -2.49 -10.51
CA ALA A 23 -14.09 -1.81 -11.38
C ALA A 23 -14.83 -0.58 -10.80
N ASN A 24 -15.45 0.18 -11.72
CA ASN A 24 -16.44 1.23 -11.47
C ASN A 24 -17.90 0.71 -11.53
N SER A 25 -18.17 -0.57 -11.24
CA SER A 25 -19.53 -1.12 -11.32
C SER A 25 -20.17 -1.31 -9.93
N PRO A 26 -21.40 -0.81 -9.70
CA PRO A 26 -22.16 -1.04 -8.46
C PRO A 26 -22.43 -2.52 -8.13
N LYS A 27 -22.20 -3.43 -9.09
CA LYS A 27 -22.45 -4.87 -8.98
C LYS A 27 -21.18 -5.70 -8.69
N GLU A 28 -20.01 -5.09 -8.53
CA GLU A 28 -18.75 -5.83 -8.33
C GLU A 28 -18.68 -6.46 -6.92
N HIS A 29 -18.36 -7.76 -6.86
CA HIS A 29 -18.22 -8.54 -5.62
C HIS A 29 -16.93 -8.23 -4.84
N ARG A 30 -15.99 -7.46 -5.41
CA ARG A 30 -14.79 -6.96 -4.72
C ARG A 30 -15.18 -5.75 -3.87
N ARG A 31 -16.01 -6.00 -2.87
CA ARG A 31 -16.37 -5.01 -1.87
C ARG A 31 -15.13 -4.70 -1.04
N ARG A 32 -14.86 -3.41 -0.83
CA ARG A 32 -14.03 -2.93 0.29
C ARG A 32 -14.53 -3.68 1.53
N GLY A 33 -13.69 -4.57 2.07
CA GLY A 33 -14.06 -5.39 3.22
C GLY A 33 -14.44 -4.49 4.40
N LEU A 34 -15.52 -4.84 5.10
CA LEU A 34 -16.08 -4.07 6.21
C LEU A 34 -15.16 -4.01 7.44
N ASP A 35 -14.09 -4.83 7.48
CA ASP A 35 -13.21 -5.00 8.65
C ASP A 35 -11.84 -4.30 8.56
N GLY A 36 -11.50 -3.61 7.46
CA GLY A 36 -10.19 -2.96 7.38
C GLY A 36 -9.72 -2.67 5.97
N ARG A 37 -9.60 -1.38 5.67
CA ARG A 37 -9.45 -0.69 4.38
C ARG A 37 -8.20 -1.03 3.52
N TRP A 38 -7.49 -2.12 3.79
CA TRP A 38 -6.13 -2.37 3.27
C TRP A 38 -5.92 -3.80 2.74
N LEU A 39 -6.93 -4.68 2.82
CA LEU A 39 -6.85 -6.08 2.40
C LEU A 39 -7.64 -6.30 1.11
N TYR A 40 -6.92 -6.68 0.06
CA TYR A 40 -7.46 -6.75 -1.29
C TYR A 40 -7.55 -8.21 -1.76
N PRO A 41 -8.74 -8.67 -2.18
CA PRO A 41 -8.88 -9.97 -2.82
C PRO A 41 -8.26 -9.92 -4.22
N VAL A 42 -7.30 -10.80 -4.47
CA VAL A 42 -6.59 -10.94 -5.75
C VAL A 42 -6.90 -12.32 -6.35
N PRO A 43 -7.39 -12.40 -7.60
CA PRO A 43 -7.65 -13.68 -8.24
C PRO A 43 -6.36 -14.47 -8.47
N LEU A 44 -6.40 -15.78 -8.24
CA LEU A 44 -5.26 -16.66 -8.43
C LEU A 44 -5.32 -17.36 -9.79
N ALA A 45 -4.16 -17.57 -10.42
CA ALA A 45 -4.07 -18.25 -11.71
C ALA A 45 -4.65 -19.68 -11.69
N ARG A 46 -4.65 -20.34 -10.53
CA ARG A 46 -5.23 -21.68 -10.33
C ARG A 46 -6.74 -21.68 -10.04
N GLY A 47 -7.39 -20.51 -10.07
CA GLY A 47 -8.75 -20.30 -9.60
C GLY A 47 -8.83 -19.93 -8.12
N GLY A 48 -9.91 -19.27 -7.73
CA GLY A 48 -10.10 -18.72 -6.37
C GLY A 48 -9.46 -17.35 -6.15
N TYR A 49 -9.41 -16.92 -4.88
CA TYR A 49 -8.91 -15.60 -4.48
C TYR A 49 -7.97 -15.73 -3.27
N GLY A 50 -6.90 -14.93 -3.26
CA GLY A 50 -6.04 -14.71 -2.09
C GLY A 50 -6.19 -13.28 -1.56
N ILE A 51 -5.75 -13.02 -0.34
CA ILE A 51 -5.79 -11.69 0.26
C ILE A 51 -4.39 -11.06 0.21
N MET A 52 -4.28 -9.83 -0.26
CA MET A 52 -3.02 -9.08 -0.33
C MET A 52 -3.14 -7.76 0.44
N LEU A 53 -2.12 -7.40 1.21
CA LEU A 53 -2.04 -6.07 1.81
C LEU A 53 -1.61 -5.07 0.73
N LYS A 54 -2.43 -4.08 0.41
CA LYS A 54 -2.03 -2.99 -0.51
C LYS A 54 -2.01 -1.66 0.24
N THR A 55 -0.89 -0.96 0.15
CA THR A 55 -0.73 0.35 0.78
C THR A 55 0.41 1.15 0.15
N LEU A 56 0.54 2.40 0.59
CA LEU A 56 1.64 3.30 0.22
C LEU A 56 2.66 3.38 1.35
N LEU A 57 3.94 3.51 0.99
CA LEU A 57 4.98 3.95 1.92
C LEU A 57 4.82 5.45 2.22
N SER A 58 4.47 6.25 1.22
CA SER A 58 4.16 7.67 1.36
C SER A 58 3.18 8.15 0.28
N ASN A 59 2.29 9.08 0.64
CA ASN A 59 1.47 9.84 -0.29
C ASN A 59 2.08 11.23 -0.61
N ALA A 60 3.29 11.51 -0.11
CA ALA A 60 4.07 12.68 -0.49
C ALA A 60 4.80 12.42 -1.81
N CYS A 61 4.67 13.34 -2.75
CA CYS A 61 5.30 13.24 -4.06
C CYS A 61 5.91 14.58 -4.45
N SER A 62 7.15 14.55 -4.94
CA SER A 62 7.83 15.72 -5.50
C SER A 62 7.46 16.00 -6.96
N SER A 63 6.73 15.09 -7.62
CA SER A 63 6.30 15.23 -9.02
C SER A 63 4.95 15.92 -9.14
N ASP A 64 4.75 16.73 -10.19
CA ASP A 64 3.49 17.37 -10.55
C ASP A 64 2.84 16.70 -11.78
N CYS A 65 2.60 15.39 -11.68
CA CYS A 65 1.82 14.68 -12.68
C CYS A 65 0.38 15.19 -12.66
N LYS A 66 -0.05 15.96 -13.66
CA LYS A 66 -1.40 16.58 -13.72
C LYS A 66 -2.58 15.63 -13.56
N TYR A 67 -2.38 14.35 -13.86
CA TYR A 67 -3.40 13.31 -13.72
C TYR A 67 -3.40 12.64 -12.33
N CYS A 68 -2.37 12.86 -11.51
CA CYS A 68 -2.20 12.18 -10.24
C CYS A 68 -2.76 13.04 -9.09
N PRO A 69 -3.71 12.54 -8.28
CA PRO A 69 -4.23 13.28 -7.14
C PRO A 69 -3.22 13.49 -6.01
N LEU A 70 -2.13 12.70 -5.99
CA LEU A 70 -1.05 12.80 -4.99
C LEU A 70 0.09 13.74 -5.43
N ARG A 71 -0.05 14.39 -6.59
CA ARG A 71 0.92 15.34 -7.16
C ARG A 71 1.31 16.45 -6.18
N ALA A 72 2.48 17.03 -6.36
CA ALA A 72 3.11 17.96 -5.41
C ALA A 72 2.21 19.16 -5.05
N ASP A 73 1.58 19.78 -6.05
CA ASP A 73 0.66 20.92 -5.92
C ASP A 73 -0.80 20.51 -5.64
N GLY A 74 -1.06 19.22 -5.42
CA GLY A 74 -2.39 18.68 -5.20
C GLY A 74 -2.95 19.00 -3.81
N ASN A 75 -4.27 19.00 -3.70
CA ASN A 75 -5.01 19.21 -2.43
C ASN A 75 -5.06 17.94 -1.56
N THR A 76 -3.96 17.17 -1.45
CA THR A 76 -3.90 16.05 -0.50
C THR A 76 -3.85 16.62 0.93
N PRO A 77 -4.91 16.51 1.74
CA PRO A 77 -5.04 17.27 2.99
C PRO A 77 -4.09 16.77 4.07
N HIS A 78 -3.73 15.48 4.04
CA HIS A 78 -2.89 14.84 5.06
C HIS A 78 -1.77 14.03 4.40
N ARG A 79 -0.60 14.66 4.20
CA ARG A 79 0.58 13.94 3.75
C ARG A 79 1.26 13.22 4.91
N CYS A 80 1.56 11.95 4.74
CA CYS A 80 2.28 11.15 5.72
C CYS A 80 3.16 10.09 5.05
N SER A 81 4.07 9.53 5.83
CA SER A 81 4.99 8.49 5.42
C SER A 81 5.18 7.48 6.53
N LEU A 82 5.34 6.22 6.14
CA LEU A 82 5.79 5.13 7.00
C LEU A 82 7.27 4.88 6.74
N SER A 83 7.99 4.52 7.80
CA SER A 83 9.34 3.97 7.70
C SER A 83 9.31 2.51 7.23
N PRO A 84 10.40 2.00 6.63
CA PRO A 84 10.52 0.60 6.25
C PRO A 84 10.21 -0.38 7.39
N ASP A 85 10.68 -0.09 8.61
CA ASP A 85 10.40 -0.87 9.81
C ASP A 85 8.91 -0.87 10.18
N GLU A 86 8.25 0.29 10.13
CA GLU A 86 6.81 0.40 10.39
C GLU A 86 6.01 -0.45 9.41
N VAL A 87 6.30 -0.36 8.09
CA VAL A 87 5.61 -1.15 7.07
C VAL A 87 5.83 -2.64 7.26
N ALA A 88 7.08 -3.06 7.47
CA ALA A 88 7.42 -4.47 7.61
C ALA A 88 6.77 -5.08 8.87
N LYS A 89 6.84 -4.38 10.01
CA LYS A 89 6.18 -4.80 11.25
C LYS A 89 4.67 -4.93 11.05
N LEU A 90 4.06 -3.92 10.43
CA LEU A 90 2.63 -3.90 10.17
C LEU A 90 2.19 -5.08 9.30
N PHE A 91 2.90 -5.35 8.20
CA PHE A 91 2.62 -6.49 7.34
C PHE A 91 2.69 -7.81 8.12
N MET A 92 3.72 -8.00 8.94
CA MET A 92 3.87 -9.21 9.76
C MET A 92 2.76 -9.33 10.82
N ASP A 93 2.28 -8.22 11.37
CA ASP A 93 1.16 -8.20 12.32
C ASP A 93 -0.14 -8.66 11.65
N TYR A 94 -0.40 -8.24 10.40
CA TYR A 94 -1.55 -8.74 9.64
C TYR A 94 -1.37 -10.19 9.22
N LEU A 95 -0.20 -10.57 8.72
CA LEU A 95 0.10 -11.95 8.29
C LEU A 95 -0.11 -12.96 9.44
N ARG A 96 0.17 -12.57 10.69
CA ARG A 96 -0.07 -13.41 11.87
C ARG A 96 -1.55 -13.55 12.25
N LYS A 97 -2.37 -12.54 11.95
CA LYS A 97 -3.81 -12.54 12.26
C LYS A 97 -4.64 -13.20 11.16
N GLN A 98 -4.16 -13.13 9.92
CA GLN A 98 -4.83 -13.69 8.76
C GLN A 98 -3.79 -14.04 7.69
N TRP A 99 -4.04 -15.12 6.97
CA TRP A 99 -3.14 -15.51 5.89
C TRP A 99 -3.19 -14.50 4.75
N LEU A 100 -2.06 -13.85 4.49
CA LEU A 100 -1.87 -12.96 3.34
C LEU A 100 -1.01 -13.63 2.30
N LEU A 101 -1.39 -13.48 1.04
CA LEU A 101 -0.59 -13.87 -0.11
C LEU A 101 0.67 -13.01 -0.24
N GLY A 102 0.59 -11.74 0.17
CA GLY A 102 1.74 -10.84 0.18
C GLY A 102 1.36 -9.38 0.37
N ILE A 103 2.31 -8.50 0.04
CA ILE A 103 2.16 -7.04 0.10
C ILE A 103 2.41 -6.42 -1.27
N PHE A 104 1.51 -5.51 -1.68
CA PHE A 104 1.74 -4.56 -2.76
C PHE A 104 2.07 -3.21 -2.14
N LEU A 105 3.34 -2.83 -2.17
CA LEU A 105 3.84 -1.59 -1.60
C LEU A 105 4.28 -0.64 -2.73
N SER A 106 3.63 0.52 -2.78
CA SER A 106 3.95 1.62 -3.71
C SER A 106 4.30 2.88 -2.90
N SER A 107 4.69 3.97 -3.56
CA SER A 107 4.99 5.24 -2.91
C SER A 107 4.94 6.40 -3.89
N GLY A 108 4.59 7.59 -3.39
CA GLY A 108 5.00 8.85 -4.01
C GLY A 108 6.53 9.01 -4.00
N ILE A 109 7.01 9.94 -4.81
CA ILE A 109 8.45 10.27 -4.89
C ILE A 109 8.81 11.17 -3.71
N VAL A 110 9.34 10.57 -2.65
CA VAL A 110 9.83 11.26 -1.47
C VAL A 110 11.24 11.73 -1.78
N ARG A 111 11.46 13.05 -1.82
CA ARG A 111 12.75 13.71 -2.12
C ARG A 111 13.31 13.44 -3.53
N SER A 112 13.54 12.19 -3.90
CA SER A 112 14.08 11.75 -5.18
C SER A 112 13.69 10.30 -5.46
N PRO A 113 13.61 9.86 -6.74
CA PRO A 113 13.32 8.46 -7.08
C PRO A 113 14.25 7.46 -6.39
N ASP A 114 15.56 7.73 -6.36
CA ASP A 114 16.55 6.83 -5.75
C ASP A 114 16.31 6.64 -4.25
N TYR A 115 16.03 7.73 -3.53
CA TYR A 115 15.68 7.67 -2.12
C TYR A 115 14.39 6.87 -1.86
N THR A 116 13.33 7.10 -2.64
CA THR A 116 12.10 6.30 -2.53
C THR A 116 12.37 4.82 -2.80
N MET A 117 13.14 4.51 -3.85
CA MET A 117 13.47 3.13 -4.19
C MET A 117 14.27 2.45 -3.08
N GLN A 118 15.20 3.17 -2.43
CA GLN A 118 15.90 2.67 -1.26
C GLN A 118 14.95 2.30 -0.12
N LEU A 119 13.97 3.15 0.20
CA LEU A 119 12.99 2.85 1.25
C LEU A 119 12.14 1.60 0.93
N LEU A 120 11.75 1.43 -0.34
CA LEU A 120 11.01 0.26 -0.79
C LEU A 120 11.85 -1.02 -0.69
N THR A 121 13.11 -0.98 -1.12
CA THR A 121 14.01 -2.15 -1.05
C THR A 121 14.42 -2.45 0.39
N ASP A 122 14.61 -1.45 1.24
CA ASP A 122 14.84 -1.63 2.68
C ASP A 122 13.67 -2.36 3.34
N THR A 123 12.44 -2.00 2.99
CA THR A 123 11.24 -2.70 3.49
C THR A 123 11.26 -4.17 3.09
N ALA A 124 11.55 -4.46 1.81
CA ALA A 124 11.67 -5.83 1.31
C ALA A 124 12.81 -6.61 1.99
N ALA A 125 13.95 -5.95 2.25
CA ALA A 125 15.10 -6.54 2.93
C ALA A 125 14.76 -6.89 4.38
N ILE A 126 14.07 -6.00 5.11
CA ILE A 126 13.60 -6.27 6.48
C ILE A 126 12.66 -7.48 6.48
N LEU A 127 11.69 -7.52 5.56
CA LEU A 127 10.76 -8.65 5.45
C LEU A 127 11.49 -9.97 5.19
N ARG A 128 12.40 -10.01 4.21
CA ARG A 128 13.11 -11.23 3.81
C ARG A 128 14.16 -11.69 4.81
N TYR A 129 14.99 -10.78 5.32
CA TYR A 129 16.16 -11.15 6.11
C TYR A 129 15.89 -11.11 7.61
N ARG A 130 15.16 -10.12 8.10
CA ARG A 130 14.85 -10.00 9.53
C ARG A 130 13.65 -10.86 9.92
N TYR A 131 12.54 -10.72 9.20
CA TYR A 131 11.31 -11.47 9.48
C TYR A 131 11.24 -12.84 8.81
N ARG A 132 12.19 -13.17 7.91
CA ARG A 132 12.25 -14.45 7.19
C ARG A 132 10.98 -14.75 6.38
N TYR A 133 10.28 -13.71 5.92
CA TYR A 133 9.14 -13.84 5.01
C TYR A 133 9.64 -14.34 3.65
N ARG A 134 8.97 -15.36 3.10
CA ARG A 134 9.34 -16.07 1.87
C ARG A 134 8.28 -15.95 0.81
#